data_AF-A0A6I3CZ87-F1
#
_entry.id   AF-A0A6I3CZ87-F1
#
_cell.length_a   1.000
_cell.length_b   1.000
_cell.length_c   1.000
_cell.angle_alpha   90.00
_cell.angle_beta   90.00
_cell.angle_gamma   90.00
#
_symmetry.space_group_name_H-M   'P 1'
#
loop_
_entity.id
_entity.type
_entity.pdbx_description
1 polymer ?
#
loop_
_entity_poly.entity_id
_entity_poly.type
_entity_poly.pdbx_seq_one_letter_code
_entity_poly.pdbx_strand_id
1 'polypeptide(L)'
;MGAPMTDSPIVDRYLELGLRMGRHIDGFVDAYYGPAPIADRVAREPMVAPEVLVAAAGHLIVDLDAGTDDDLLDASRRRWLRAQATGMHTTARKMAGEEISYVDEVEWCYGVRPTFRDEDQFAAAHERLDAVLPGSGPVRER
;
A
#
# COMPACT_ATOMS: atom_id res chain seq x y z
N MET A 1 -12.70 23.07 -8.51
CA MET A 1 -11.48 22.29 -8.20
C MET A 1 -10.45 23.27 -7.67
N GLY A 2 -9.94 23.06 -6.45
CA GLY A 2 -8.89 23.94 -5.89
C GLY A 2 -7.59 23.78 -6.67
N ALA A 3 -6.69 24.78 -6.59
CA ALA A 3 -5.34 24.65 -7.13
C ALA A 3 -4.63 23.45 -6.51
N PRO A 4 -3.76 22.75 -7.27
CA PRO A 4 -3.00 21.65 -6.71
C PRO A 4 -2.11 22.17 -5.57
N MET A 5 -2.06 21.39 -4.50
CA MET A 5 -1.35 21.67 -3.26
C MET A 5 0.10 21.20 -3.29
N THR A 6 0.39 20.21 -4.12
CA THR A 6 1.72 19.88 -4.62
C THR A 6 1.87 20.39 -6.06
N ASP A 7 3.05 20.24 -6.64
CA ASP A 7 3.27 20.61 -8.05
C ASP A 7 2.52 19.70 -9.03
N SER A 8 1.84 18.63 -8.55
CA SER A 8 1.13 17.64 -9.38
C SER A 8 -0.25 17.28 -8.82
N PRO A 9 -1.34 17.58 -9.55
CA PRO A 9 -2.69 17.16 -9.19
C PRO A 9 -2.84 15.65 -8.94
N ILE A 10 -2.12 14.79 -9.67
CA ILE A 10 -2.20 13.34 -9.46
C ILE A 10 -1.53 12.91 -8.14
N VAL A 11 -0.47 13.62 -7.72
CA VAL A 11 0.18 13.41 -6.42
C VAL A 11 -0.74 13.82 -5.27
N ASP A 12 -1.49 14.92 -5.40
CA ASP A 12 -2.48 15.31 -4.38
C ASP A 12 -3.53 14.23 -4.19
N ARG A 13 -4.09 13.71 -5.28
CA ARG A 13 -5.09 12.64 -5.26
C ARG A 13 -4.55 11.35 -4.63
N TYR A 14 -3.29 11.01 -4.92
CA TYR A 14 -2.60 9.88 -4.28
C TYR A 14 -2.50 10.07 -2.76
N LEU A 15 -2.04 11.24 -2.30
CA LEU A 15 -1.91 11.55 -0.87
C LEU A 15 -3.27 11.53 -0.16
N GLU A 16 -4.27 12.18 -0.75
CA GLU A 16 -5.62 12.18 -0.18
C GLU A 16 -6.21 10.78 -0.07
N LEU A 17 -6.04 9.94 -1.10
CA LEU A 17 -6.52 8.55 -1.09
C LEU A 17 -5.89 7.78 0.08
N GLY A 18 -4.58 7.94 0.31
CA GLY A 18 -3.87 7.26 1.39
C GLY A 18 -4.37 7.71 2.76
N LEU A 19 -4.55 9.01 2.94
CA LEU A 19 -5.09 9.54 4.19
C LEU A 19 -6.54 9.12 4.43
N ARG A 20 -7.38 9.06 3.38
CA ARG A 20 -8.76 8.57 3.50
C ARG A 20 -8.77 7.12 3.91
N MET A 21 -7.94 6.27 3.30
CA MET A 21 -7.79 4.85 3.68
C MET A 21 -7.26 4.70 5.11
N GLY A 22 -6.34 5.57 5.55
CA GLY A 22 -5.84 5.61 6.93
C GLY A 22 -6.89 5.94 7.98
N ARG A 23 -8.06 6.48 7.59
CA ARG A 23 -9.20 6.62 8.52
C ARG A 23 -9.94 5.31 8.79
N HIS A 24 -9.73 4.29 7.95
CA HIS A 24 -10.30 2.95 8.12
C HIS A 24 -9.31 1.96 8.71
N ILE A 25 -8.02 2.09 8.36
CA ILE A 25 -6.97 1.18 8.76
C ILE A 25 -5.94 1.98 9.55
N ASP A 26 -5.90 1.76 10.87
CA ASP A 26 -4.87 2.34 11.72
C ASP A 26 -3.48 1.92 11.22
N GLY A 27 -2.57 2.88 11.12
CA GLY A 27 -1.23 2.65 10.58
C GLY A 27 -1.12 2.45 9.06
N PHE A 28 -2.17 2.69 8.27
CA PHE A 28 -2.08 2.60 6.80
C PHE A 28 -1.08 3.60 6.19
N VAL A 29 -0.95 4.78 6.80
CA VAL A 29 0.10 5.77 6.51
C VAL A 29 0.93 5.89 7.77
N ASP A 30 2.21 5.54 7.71
CA ASP A 30 3.06 5.37 8.89
C ASP A 30 4.04 6.52 9.14
N ALA A 31 4.52 7.16 8.07
CA ALA A 31 5.62 8.13 8.15
C ALA A 31 5.30 9.53 7.62
N TYR A 32 4.60 9.64 6.48
CA TYR A 32 4.38 10.92 5.81
C TYR A 32 2.93 11.14 5.42
N TYR A 33 2.29 12.13 6.06
CA TYR A 33 0.87 12.46 5.90
C TYR A 33 0.60 13.56 4.86
N GLY A 34 1.60 13.95 4.07
CA GLY A 34 1.46 15.04 3.10
C GLY A 34 1.53 16.45 3.72
N PRO A 35 1.38 17.49 2.88
CA PRO A 35 1.21 18.87 3.35
C PRO A 35 -0.02 19.00 4.26
N ALA A 36 0.09 19.80 5.33
CA ALA A 36 -0.96 19.96 6.34
C ALA A 36 -2.37 20.21 5.78
N PRO A 37 -2.58 21.07 4.76
CA PRO A 37 -3.93 21.33 4.31
C PRO A 37 -4.58 20.15 3.55
N ILE A 38 -3.82 19.14 3.09
CA ILE A 38 -4.37 17.88 2.56
C ILE A 38 -4.94 17.06 3.71
N ALA A 39 -4.14 16.87 4.77
CA ALA A 39 -4.57 16.16 5.97
C ALA A 39 -5.78 16.83 6.64
N ASP A 40 -5.77 18.16 6.78
CA ASP A 40 -6.88 18.93 7.35
C ASP A 40 -8.17 18.83 6.52
N ARG A 41 -8.04 18.70 5.20
CA ARG A 41 -9.19 18.49 4.31
C ARG A 41 -9.76 17.09 4.52
N VAL A 42 -8.93 16.06 4.44
CA VAL A 42 -9.37 14.67 4.63
C VAL A 42 -9.94 14.44 6.03
N ALA A 43 -9.40 15.08 7.07
CA ALA A 43 -9.90 14.98 8.44
C ALA A 43 -11.30 15.57 8.61
N ARG A 44 -11.66 16.62 7.85
CA ARG A 44 -12.98 17.28 7.91
C ARG A 44 -14.05 16.61 7.07
N GLU A 45 -13.67 15.73 6.15
CA GLU A 45 -14.63 14.98 5.34
C GLU A 45 -15.38 13.94 6.20
N PRO A 46 -16.62 13.56 5.83
CA PRO A 46 -17.23 12.36 6.39
C PRO A 46 -16.39 11.13 6.00
N MET A 47 -16.55 10.03 6.73
CA MET A 47 -15.87 8.78 6.38
C MET A 47 -16.37 8.29 5.01
N VAL A 48 -15.43 8.04 4.10
CA VAL A 48 -15.72 7.66 2.72
C VAL A 48 -15.97 6.16 2.65
N ALA A 49 -17.01 5.72 1.95
CA ALA A 49 -17.30 4.29 1.83
C ALA A 49 -16.20 3.56 1.03
N PRO A 50 -15.82 2.31 1.40
CA PRO A 50 -14.78 1.56 0.71
C PRO A 50 -14.96 1.46 -0.82
N GLU A 51 -16.19 1.32 -1.31
CA GLU A 51 -16.50 1.23 -2.74
C GLU A 51 -16.12 2.51 -3.51
N VAL A 52 -16.25 3.67 -2.84
CA VAL A 52 -15.81 4.96 -3.39
C VAL A 52 -14.28 5.03 -3.42
N LEU A 53 -13.60 4.47 -2.41
CA LEU A 53 -12.13 4.39 -2.39
C LEU A 53 -11.61 3.44 -3.48
N VAL A 54 -12.29 2.33 -3.75
CA VAL A 54 -12.00 1.44 -4.89
C VAL A 54 -12.08 2.22 -6.20
N ALA A 55 -13.19 2.91 -6.45
CA ALA A 55 -13.35 3.70 -7.67
C ALA A 55 -12.28 4.80 -7.80
N ALA A 56 -11.97 5.50 -6.71
CA ALA A 56 -10.94 6.54 -6.69
C ALA A 56 -9.53 6.00 -7.01
N ALA A 57 -9.17 4.85 -6.44
CA ALA A 57 -7.90 4.18 -6.73
C ALA A 57 -7.84 3.66 -8.17
N GLY A 58 -8.93 3.11 -8.69
CA GLY A 58 -9.04 2.68 -10.09
C GLY A 58 -8.86 3.83 -11.08
N HIS A 59 -9.53 4.97 -10.85
CA HIS A 59 -9.34 6.17 -11.67
C HIS A 59 -7.91 6.70 -11.59
N LEU A 60 -7.28 6.69 -10.41
CA LEU A 60 -5.89 7.10 -10.25
C LEU A 60 -4.94 6.25 -11.12
N ILE A 61 -5.14 4.93 -11.17
CA ILE A 61 -4.37 4.02 -12.03
C ILE A 61 -4.58 4.36 -13.51
N VAL A 62 -5.83 4.56 -13.94
CA VAL A 62 -6.15 4.93 -15.33
C VAL A 62 -5.48 6.23 -15.73
N ASP A 63 -5.56 7.26 -14.89
CA ASP A 63 -4.97 8.57 -15.18
C ASP A 63 -3.43 8.50 -15.26
N LEU A 64 -2.80 7.69 -14.40
CA LEU A 64 -1.35 7.42 -14.44
C LEU A 64 -0.95 6.64 -15.71
N ASP A 65 -1.73 5.63 -16.11
CA ASP A 65 -1.47 4.85 -17.33
C ASP A 65 -1.68 5.70 -18.60
N ALA A 66 -2.55 6.73 -18.54
CA ALA A 66 -2.77 7.69 -19.62
C ALA A 66 -1.70 8.80 -19.72
N GLY A 67 -0.74 8.86 -18.79
CA GLY A 67 0.31 9.88 -18.78
C GLY A 67 -0.14 11.24 -18.26
N THR A 68 -1.14 11.28 -17.38
CA THR A 68 -1.54 12.52 -16.69
C THR A 68 -0.36 13.04 -15.86
N ASP A 69 -0.08 14.34 -15.97
CA ASP A 69 1.07 15.02 -15.34
C ASP A 69 2.44 14.53 -15.83
N ASP A 70 2.57 13.96 -17.04
CA ASP A 70 3.87 13.47 -17.57
C ASP A 70 4.94 14.56 -17.77
N ASP A 71 4.54 15.83 -17.88
CA ASP A 71 5.43 16.98 -17.87
C ASP A 71 5.98 17.32 -16.48
N LEU A 72 5.31 16.84 -15.42
CA LEU A 72 5.63 17.08 -14.02
C LEU A 72 6.23 15.82 -13.35
N LEU A 73 5.94 14.63 -13.89
CA LEU A 73 6.37 13.35 -13.37
C LEU A 73 7.30 12.64 -14.35
N ASP A 74 8.52 12.35 -13.91
CA ASP A 74 9.37 11.45 -14.67
C ASP A 74 8.77 10.02 -14.73
N ALA A 75 9.22 9.25 -15.72
CA ALA A 75 8.70 7.92 -15.96
C ALA A 75 8.91 6.94 -14.79
N SER A 76 9.96 7.11 -13.99
CA SER A 76 10.20 6.29 -12.80
C SER A 76 9.22 6.64 -11.69
N ARG A 77 8.96 7.93 -11.46
CA ARG A 77 8.01 8.41 -10.46
C ARG A 77 6.59 7.97 -10.78
N ARG A 78 6.17 8.07 -12.04
CA ARG A 78 4.85 7.57 -12.49
C ARG A 78 4.71 6.07 -12.30
N ARG A 79 5.73 5.27 -12.70
CA ARG A 79 5.71 3.82 -12.48
C ARG A 79 5.57 3.48 -10.99
N TRP A 80 6.29 4.20 -10.14
CA TRP A 80 6.20 4.02 -8.69
C TRP A 80 4.81 4.38 -8.15
N LEU A 81 4.26 5.55 -8.50
CA LEU A 81 2.92 5.96 -8.08
C LEU A 81 1.85 4.97 -8.54
N ARG A 82 1.97 4.44 -9.76
CA ARG A 82 1.05 3.41 -10.24
C ARG A 82 1.13 2.17 -9.39
N ALA A 83 2.32 1.68 -9.07
CA ALA A 83 2.48 0.48 -8.24
C ALA A 83 1.84 0.69 -6.85
N GLN A 84 2.06 1.85 -6.24
CA GLN A 84 1.40 2.22 -4.98
C GLN A 84 -0.12 2.25 -5.12
N ALA A 85 -0.65 2.87 -6.18
CA ALA A 85 -2.09 2.93 -6.44
C ALA A 85 -2.71 1.54 -6.66
N THR A 86 -1.98 0.60 -7.27
CA THR A 86 -2.41 -0.81 -7.39
C THR A 86 -2.55 -1.47 -6.02
N GLY A 87 -1.60 -1.27 -5.10
CA GLY A 87 -1.69 -1.79 -3.74
C GLY A 87 -2.85 -1.17 -2.95
N MET A 88 -3.05 0.14 -3.10
CA MET A 88 -4.19 0.85 -2.49
C MET A 88 -5.53 0.37 -3.04
N HIS A 89 -5.64 0.17 -4.36
CA HIS A 89 -6.83 -0.38 -5.00
C HIS A 89 -7.15 -1.80 -4.50
N THR A 90 -6.13 -2.65 -4.37
CA THR A 90 -6.26 -4.01 -3.81
C THR A 90 -6.75 -3.98 -2.37
N THR A 91 -6.16 -3.12 -1.53
CA THR A 91 -6.58 -2.97 -0.13
C THR A 91 -8.00 -2.42 -0.02
N ALA A 92 -8.37 -1.43 -0.85
CA ALA A 92 -9.72 -0.87 -0.87
C ALA A 92 -10.77 -1.92 -1.28
N ARG A 93 -10.44 -2.83 -2.22
CA ARG A 93 -11.33 -3.94 -2.59
C ARG A 93 -11.57 -4.90 -1.43
N LYS A 94 -10.52 -5.24 -0.68
CA LYS A 94 -10.66 -6.03 0.56
C LYS A 94 -11.50 -5.31 1.60
N MET A 95 -11.32 -4.00 1.76
CA MET A 95 -12.15 -3.19 2.66
C MET A 95 -13.62 -3.17 2.24
N ALA A 96 -13.91 -3.26 0.94
CA ALA A 96 -15.26 -3.39 0.39
C ALA A 96 -15.83 -4.82 0.48
N GLY A 97 -15.14 -5.74 1.15
CA GLY A 97 -15.59 -7.11 1.39
C GLY A 97 -15.27 -8.10 0.27
N GLU A 98 -14.42 -7.74 -0.70
CA GLU A 98 -13.98 -8.67 -1.72
C GLU A 98 -12.97 -9.68 -1.17
N GLU A 99 -13.21 -10.97 -1.43
CA GLU A 99 -12.24 -12.03 -1.14
C GLU A 99 -11.16 -12.08 -2.23
N ILE A 100 -9.91 -11.78 -1.85
CA ILE A 100 -8.74 -11.83 -2.72
C ILE A 100 -7.81 -12.91 -2.19
N SER A 101 -7.29 -13.77 -3.07
CA SER A 101 -6.35 -14.81 -2.66
C SER A 101 -5.06 -14.18 -2.11
N TYR A 102 -4.43 -14.84 -1.12
CA TYR A 102 -3.18 -14.33 -0.55
C TYR A 102 -2.08 -14.11 -1.62
N VAL A 103 -2.01 -15.00 -2.60
CA VAL A 103 -1.00 -14.92 -3.66
C VAL A 103 -1.24 -13.69 -4.54
N ASP A 104 -2.49 -13.42 -4.91
CA ASP A 104 -2.85 -12.26 -5.73
C ASP A 104 -2.71 -10.96 -4.94
N GLU A 105 -3.10 -10.96 -3.65
CA GLU A 105 -2.91 -9.82 -2.76
C GLU A 105 -1.43 -9.43 -2.67
N VAL A 106 -0.55 -10.40 -2.41
CA VAL A 106 0.89 -10.12 -2.31
C VAL A 106 1.45 -9.64 -3.64
N GLU A 107 1.06 -10.25 -4.75
CA GLU A 107 1.50 -9.81 -6.08
C GLU A 107 1.07 -8.38 -6.39
N TRP A 108 -0.18 -8.02 -6.11
CA TRP A 108 -0.71 -6.70 -6.43
C TRP A 108 -0.23 -5.60 -5.47
N CYS A 109 -0.01 -5.93 -4.20
CA CYS A 109 0.50 -4.99 -3.21
C CYS A 109 2.02 -4.79 -3.29
N TYR A 110 2.79 -5.84 -3.62
CA TYR A 110 4.25 -5.82 -3.53
C TYR A 110 4.97 -6.07 -4.86
N GLY A 111 4.25 -6.38 -5.93
CA GLY A 111 4.81 -6.60 -7.27
C GLY A 111 5.57 -7.93 -7.42
N VAL A 112 5.42 -8.86 -6.47
CA VAL A 112 6.10 -10.16 -6.49
C VAL A 112 5.09 -11.26 -6.19
N ARG A 113 5.00 -12.26 -7.08
CA ARG A 113 4.14 -13.43 -6.86
C ARG A 113 4.81 -14.41 -5.90
N PRO A 114 4.26 -14.63 -4.68
CA PRO A 114 4.84 -15.59 -3.75
C PRO A 114 4.59 -17.02 -4.20
N THR A 115 5.45 -17.93 -3.75
CA THR A 115 5.29 -19.38 -3.91
C THR A 115 5.30 -20.03 -2.54
N PHE A 116 4.39 -20.97 -2.30
CA PHE A 116 4.39 -21.73 -1.07
C PHE A 116 5.62 -22.64 -1.02
N ARG A 117 6.19 -22.75 0.18
CA ARG A 117 7.32 -23.63 0.48
C ARG A 117 6.90 -24.62 1.54
N ASP A 118 7.43 -25.83 1.44
CA ASP A 118 7.21 -26.88 2.42
C ASP A 118 7.70 -26.43 3.81
N GLU A 119 6.86 -26.61 4.82
CA GLU A 119 7.15 -26.22 6.19
C GLU A 119 8.33 -27.00 6.79
N ASP A 120 8.55 -28.23 6.32
CA ASP A 120 9.66 -29.08 6.76
C ASP A 120 11.03 -28.44 6.50
N GLN A 121 11.13 -27.59 5.47
CA GLN A 121 12.37 -26.84 5.18
C GLN A 121 12.69 -25.82 6.28
N PHE A 122 11.67 -25.15 6.83
CA PHE A 122 11.84 -24.20 7.93
C PHE A 122 12.15 -24.93 9.24
N ALA A 123 11.49 -26.06 9.50
CA ALA A 123 11.78 -26.91 10.67
C ALA A 123 13.25 -27.39 10.67
N ALA A 124 13.72 -27.92 9.54
CA ALA A 124 15.11 -28.35 9.39
C ALA A 124 16.13 -27.19 9.50
N ALA A 125 15.73 -25.96 9.19
CA ALA A 125 16.56 -24.78 9.38
C ALA A 125 16.66 -24.39 10.86
N HIS A 126 15.55 -24.47 11.61
CA HIS A 126 15.55 -24.23 13.07
C HIS A 126 16.44 -25.24 13.80
N GLU A 127 16.35 -26.53 13.48
CA GLU A 127 17.20 -27.56 14.09
C GLU A 127 18.71 -27.29 13.90
N ARG A 128 19.10 -26.84 12.70
CA ARG A 128 20.49 -26.47 12.41
C ARG A 128 20.95 -25.27 13.23
N LEU A 129 20.09 -24.27 13.42
CA LEU A 129 20.38 -23.12 14.26
C LEU A 129 20.52 -23.52 15.74
N ASP A 130 19.62 -24.37 16.25
CA ASP A 130 19.65 -24.83 17.63
C ASP A 130 20.89 -25.65 17.97
N ALA A 131 21.42 -26.42 17.01
CA ALA A 131 22.62 -27.23 17.18
C ALA A 131 23.91 -26.40 17.33
N VAL A 132 23.95 -25.18 16.81
CA VAL A 132 25.17 -24.34 16.80
C VAL A 132 25.13 -23.21 17.82
N LEU A 133 23.94 -22.78 18.26
CA LEU A 133 23.80 -21.72 19.24
C LEU A 133 24.09 -22.24 20.66
N PRO A 134 24.95 -21.56 21.44
CA PRO A 134 25.23 -21.93 22.83
C PRO A 134 24.04 -21.66 23.77
N GLY A 135 24.05 -22.24 24.96
CA GLY A 135 22.98 -22.09 25.96
C GLY A 135 21.87 -23.14 25.82
N SER A 136 20.73 -22.98 26.49
CA SER A 136 19.54 -23.82 26.33
C SER A 136 18.32 -22.96 26.62
N GLY A 137 17.57 -22.59 25.59
CA GLY A 137 16.46 -21.64 25.69
C GLY A 137 15.89 -21.32 24.30
N PRO A 138 14.83 -20.52 24.21
CA PRO A 138 14.34 -20.02 22.91
C PRO A 138 15.46 -19.27 22.18
N VAL A 139 15.56 -19.43 20.85
CA VAL A 139 16.59 -18.75 20.03
C VAL A 139 16.69 -17.25 20.30
N ARG A 140 15.56 -16.57 20.52
CA ARG A 140 15.51 -15.12 20.84
C ARG A 140 16.13 -14.72 22.18
N GLU A 141 16.39 -15.67 23.07
CA GLU A 141 16.90 -15.47 24.43
C GLU A 141 18.34 -16.01 24.63
N ARG A 142 18.95 -16.61 23.60
CA ARG A 142 20.32 -17.15 23.63
C ARG A 142 21.33 -16.21 22.98
#